data_AF-A0A9D5RQ07-F1
#
_entry.id   AF-A0A9D5RQ07-F1
#
_cell.length_a   1.000
_cell.length_b   1.000
_cell.length_c   1.000
_cell.angle_alpha   90.00
_cell.angle_beta   90.00
_cell.angle_gamma   90.00
#
_symmetry.space_group_name_H-M   'P 1'
#
loop_
_entity.id
_entity.type
_entity.pdbx_description
1 polymer ?
#
loop_
_entity_poly.entity_id
_entity_poly.type
_entity_poly.pdbx_seq_one_letter_code
_entity_poly.pdbx_strand_id
1 'polypeptide(L)'
;MDFFADNIEISIVNVETARPIPNIAIYVRLFAKHKNDYFMTYISNESGKIIINKSELLSEIVKYKDMFPMDYSSDLEDCTSNIEIVLMQKSDITNKIKTMREWKDLLNIQNDEIAKLENVKNELYFPISKIIELGGRKSIRTTLEIKTQK
;
A
#
# COMPACT_ATOMS: atom_id res chain seq x y z
N MET A 1 -15.69 17.69 2.28
CA MET A 1 -14.84 18.04 1.11
C MET A 1 -14.08 16.78 0.75
N ASP A 2 -14.19 16.35 -0.50
CA ASP A 2 -13.56 15.13 -0.98
C ASP A 2 -12.10 15.43 -1.36
N PHE A 3 -11.17 15.13 -0.45
CA PHE A 3 -9.76 15.45 -0.64
C PHE A 3 -8.98 14.32 -1.32
N PHE A 4 -9.62 13.16 -1.51
CA PHE A 4 -8.96 11.96 -1.99
C PHE A 4 -9.07 11.85 -3.51
N ALA A 5 -7.95 11.60 -4.18
CA ALA A 5 -7.94 11.44 -5.63
C ALA A 5 -8.69 10.17 -6.05
N ASP A 6 -9.42 10.23 -7.16
CA ASP A 6 -10.10 9.06 -7.73
C ASP A 6 -9.09 7.96 -8.09
N ASN A 7 -7.91 8.38 -8.56
CA ASN A 7 -6.84 7.50 -9.02
C ASN A 7 -5.47 8.00 -8.55
N ILE A 8 -4.69 7.11 -7.94
CA ILE A 8 -3.30 7.36 -7.57
C ILE A 8 -2.43 6.35 -8.33
N GLU A 9 -1.54 6.85 -9.17
CA GLU A 9 -0.53 6.05 -9.87
C GLU A 9 0.84 6.26 -9.22
N ILE A 10 1.45 5.19 -8.75
CA ILE A 10 2.78 5.18 -8.15
C ILE A 10 3.71 4.41 -9.09
N SER A 11 4.74 5.07 -9.60
CA SER A 11 5.82 4.43 -10.36
C SER A 11 6.99 4.09 -9.44
N ILE A 12 7.42 2.83 -9.42
CA ILE A 12 8.57 2.36 -8.65
C ILE A 12 9.78 2.28 -9.58
N VAL A 13 10.82 3.06 -9.30
CA VAL A 13 11.99 3.20 -10.18
C VAL A 13 13.29 2.96 -9.42
N ASN A 14 14.22 2.22 -10.02
CA ASN A 14 15.58 2.08 -9.51
C ASN A 14 16.38 3.34 -9.85
N VAL A 15 16.89 4.04 -8.85
CA VAL A 15 17.67 5.29 -9.04
C VAL A 15 18.95 5.05 -9.84
N GLU A 16 19.60 3.90 -9.69
CA GLU A 16 20.89 3.60 -10.30
C GLU A 16 20.75 3.23 -11.78
N THR A 17 19.65 2.57 -12.16
CA THR A 17 19.44 2.13 -13.56
C THR A 17 18.40 2.94 -14.31
N ALA A 18 17.67 3.82 -13.62
CA ALA A 18 16.50 4.55 -14.12
C ALA A 18 15.40 3.64 -14.73
N ARG A 19 15.38 2.36 -14.34
CA ARG A 19 14.40 1.38 -14.84
C ARG A 19 13.24 1.18 -13.86
N PRO A 20 12.02 0.96 -14.37
CA PRO A 20 10.90 0.54 -13.53
C PRO A 20 11.17 -0.83 -12.90
N ILE A 21 10.67 -1.04 -11.69
CA ILE A 21 10.88 -2.28 -10.93
C ILE A 21 9.55 -2.99 -10.67
N PRO A 22 9.33 -4.17 -11.25
CA PRO A 22 8.15 -4.98 -10.97
C PRO A 22 8.29 -5.78 -9.67
N ASN A 23 7.16 -6.27 -9.15
CA ASN A 23 7.09 -7.14 -7.97
C ASN A 23 7.71 -6.52 -6.72
N ILE A 24 7.38 -5.25 -6.47
CA ILE A 24 7.75 -4.53 -5.25
C ILE A 24 6.50 -4.27 -4.42
N ALA A 25 6.49 -4.74 -3.18
CA ALA A 25 5.43 -4.50 -2.23
C ALA A 25 5.62 -3.16 -1.49
N ILE A 26 4.55 -2.39 -1.37
CA ILE A 26 4.50 -1.19 -0.55
C ILE A 26 3.35 -1.27 0.44
N TYR A 27 3.48 -0.55 1.54
CA TYR A 27 2.35 -0.08 2.30
C TYR A 27 1.95 1.30 1.81
N VAL A 28 0.64 1.50 1.68
CA VAL A 28 0.05 2.82 1.69
C VAL A 28 -0.60 3.01 3.03
N ARG A 29 -0.06 3.96 3.80
CA ARG A 29 -0.61 4.37 5.09
C ARG A 29 -1.54 5.56 4.87
N LEU A 30 -2.79 5.41 5.30
CA LEU A 30 -3.76 6.49 5.38
C LEU A 30 -3.79 7.00 6.82
N PHE A 31 -3.51 8.29 7.00
CA PHE A 31 -3.50 8.89 8.33
C PHE A 31 -4.93 9.17 8.80
N ALA A 32 -5.41 8.44 9.80
CA ALA A 32 -6.71 8.65 10.42
C ALA A 32 -6.62 9.75 11.50
N LYS A 33 -7.64 10.61 11.62
CA LYS A 33 -7.62 11.72 12.60
C LYS A 33 -7.85 11.30 14.05
N HIS A 34 -8.58 10.20 14.27
CA HIS A 34 -9.13 9.87 15.59
C HIS A 34 -8.79 8.46 16.09
N LYS A 35 -8.34 7.57 15.20
CA LYS A 35 -8.11 6.14 15.45
C LYS A 35 -6.80 5.69 14.80
N ASN A 36 -6.59 4.38 14.75
CA ASN A 36 -5.43 3.79 14.11
C ASN A 36 -5.41 4.11 12.61
N ASP A 37 -4.21 4.30 12.08
CA ASP A 37 -3.99 4.49 10.65
C ASP A 37 -4.26 3.20 9.88
N TYR A 38 -4.73 3.34 8.64
CA TYR A 38 -4.95 2.20 7.76
C TYR A 38 -3.68 1.89 6.99
N PHE A 39 -3.27 0.62 6.97
CA PHE A 39 -2.12 0.14 6.22
C PHE A 39 -2.56 -0.84 5.13
N MET A 40 -2.55 -0.39 3.88
CA MET A 40 -2.97 -1.18 2.73
C MET A 40 -1.78 -1.64 1.92
N THR A 41 -1.79 -2.89 1.46
CA THR A 41 -0.66 -3.49 0.75
C THR A 41 -0.91 -3.48 -0.75
N TYR A 42 0.07 -3.02 -1.52
CA TYR A 42 0.04 -3.04 -2.98
C TYR A 42 1.35 -3.57 -3.53
N ILE A 43 1.30 -4.20 -4.71
CA ILE A 43 2.48 -4.77 -5.38
C ILE A 43 2.59 -4.16 -6.78
N SER A 44 3.78 -3.71 -7.16
CA SER A 44 4.02 -3.16 -8.50
C SER A 44 3.89 -4.22 -9.59
N ASN A 45 3.22 -3.85 -10.68
CA ASN A 45 3.05 -4.70 -11.85
C ASN A 45 4.34 -4.81 -12.68
N GLU A 46 4.30 -5.56 -13.79
CA GLU A 46 5.43 -5.75 -14.72
C GLU A 46 6.03 -4.44 -15.28
N SER A 47 5.24 -3.36 -15.29
CA SER A 47 5.68 -2.02 -15.71
C SER A 47 6.28 -1.19 -14.56
N GLY A 48 6.42 -1.78 -13.37
CA GLY A 48 6.83 -1.09 -12.15
C GLY A 48 5.80 -0.09 -11.64
N LYS A 49 4.51 -0.27 -11.96
CA LYS A 49 3.44 0.66 -11.56
C LYS A 49 2.49 0.03 -10.56
N ILE A 50 1.94 0.87 -9.70
CA ILE A 50 0.84 0.57 -8.80
C ILE A 50 -0.26 1.57 -9.09
N ILE A 51 -1.47 1.08 -9.31
CA ILE A 51 -2.67 1.88 -9.55
C ILE A 51 -3.59 1.63 -8.36
N ILE A 52 -3.97 2.70 -7.69
CA ILE A 52 -4.85 2.66 -6.53
C ILE A 52 -6.09 3.45 -6.88
N ASN A 53 -7.23 2.76 -6.88
CA ASN A 53 -8.52 3.38 -7.10
C ASN A 53 -9.14 3.77 -5.76
N LYS A 54 -9.79 4.93 -5.70
CA LYS A 54 -10.49 5.37 -4.49
C LYS A 54 -11.52 4.35 -3.99
N SER A 55 -12.22 3.67 -4.91
CA SER A 55 -13.19 2.62 -4.56
C SER A 55 -12.55 1.42 -3.87
N GLU A 56 -11.32 1.05 -4.25
CA GLU A 56 -10.58 -0.04 -3.61
C GLU A 56 -10.21 0.35 -2.18
N LEU A 57 -9.71 1.58 -1.98
CA LEU A 57 -9.40 2.11 -0.64
C LEU A 57 -10.62 2.12 0.27
N LEU A 58 -11.76 2.58 -0.25
CA LEU A 58 -13.03 2.56 0.49
C LEU A 58 -13.42 1.13 0.88
N SER A 59 -13.31 0.19 -0.06
CA SER A 59 -13.64 -1.22 0.22
C SER A 59 -12.73 -1.84 1.28
N GLU A 60 -11.44 -1.49 1.29
CA GLU A 60 -10.50 -1.95 2.31
C GLU A 60 -10.78 -1.32 3.67
N ILE A 61 -11.07 -0.01 3.75
CA ILE A 61 -11.45 0.63 5.03
C ILE A 61 -12.66 -0.06 5.65
N VAL A 62 -13.68 -0.35 4.86
CA VAL A 62 -14.88 -1.06 5.34
C VAL A 62 -14.50 -2.44 5.89
N LYS A 63 -13.70 -3.22 5.16
CA LYS A 63 -13.20 -4.51 5.67
C LYS A 63 -12.45 -4.38 7.00
N TYR A 64 -11.56 -3.39 7.13
CA TYR A 64 -10.83 -3.15 8.38
C TYR A 64 -11.77 -2.82 9.54
N LYS A 65 -12.80 -2.00 9.30
CA LYS A 65 -13.82 -1.66 10.30
C LYS A 65 -14.67 -2.88 10.68
N ASP A 66 -15.04 -3.72 9.72
CA ASP A 66 -15.83 -4.92 9.97
C ASP A 66 -15.05 -5.98 10.76
N MET A 67 -13.75 -6.13 10.47
CA MET A 67 -12.88 -7.08 11.18
C MET A 67 -12.47 -6.59 12.57
N PHE A 68 -12.25 -5.29 12.73
CA PHE A 68 -11.71 -4.68 13.95
C PHE A 68 -12.51 -3.42 14.35
N PRO A 69 -13.81 -3.56 14.67
CA PRO A 69 -14.71 -2.42 14.87
C PRO A 69 -14.36 -1.55 16.07
N MET A 70 -13.61 -2.09 17.04
CA MET A 70 -13.14 -1.31 18.21
C MET A 70 -11.93 -0.44 17.88
N ASP A 71 -11.08 -0.90 16.96
CA ASP A 71 -9.78 -0.30 16.63
C ASP A 71 -9.89 0.70 15.48
N TYR A 72 -10.87 0.52 14.59
CA TYR A 72 -11.09 1.35 13.41
C TYR A 72 -12.53 1.84 13.35
N SER A 73 -12.72 3.16 13.31
CA SER A 73 -14.04 3.78 13.14
C SER A 73 -14.06 4.90 12.09
N SER A 74 -12.90 5.44 11.73
CA SER A 74 -12.76 6.54 10.78
C SER A 74 -13.16 6.09 9.37
N ASP A 75 -13.88 6.94 8.65
CA ASP A 75 -14.08 6.75 7.22
C ASP A 75 -12.96 7.43 6.42
N LEU A 76 -12.91 7.21 5.10
CA LEU A 76 -11.90 7.84 4.24
C LEU A 76 -11.95 9.39 4.34
N GLU A 77 -13.14 9.95 4.56
CA GLU A 77 -13.36 11.39 4.74
C GLU A 77 -12.80 11.93 6.07
N ASP A 78 -12.63 11.05 7.06
CA ASP A 78 -12.01 11.35 8.35
C ASP A 78 -10.49 11.23 8.31
N CYS A 79 -9.93 10.72 7.20
CA CYS A 79 -8.49 10.69 6.99
C CYS A 79 -7.96 12.09 6.65
N THR A 80 -6.66 12.30 6.88
CA THR A 80 -5.99 13.50 6.39
C THR A 80 -5.82 13.44 4.87
N SER A 81 -5.55 14.59 4.25
CA SER A 81 -5.22 14.66 2.82
C SER A 81 -3.84 14.08 2.48
N ASN A 82 -3.09 13.55 3.45
CA ASN A 82 -1.78 12.96 3.24
C ASN A 82 -1.86 11.44 3.23
N ILE A 83 -1.02 10.83 2.39
CA ILE A 83 -0.74 9.39 2.46
C ILE A 83 0.76 9.18 2.48
N GLU A 84 1.19 8.12 3.16
CA GLU A 84 2.58 7.70 3.16
C GLU A 84 2.72 6.40 2.35
N ILE A 85 3.61 6.42 1.37
CA ILE A 85 4.01 5.27 0.58
C ILE A 85 5.28 4.73 1.20
N VAL A 86 5.26 3.51 1.73
CA VAL A 86 6.39 2.88 2.44
C VAL A 86 6.78 1.61 1.71
N LEU A 87 8.07 1.46 1.37
CA LEU A 87 8.59 0.18 0.89
C LEU A 87 8.55 -0.85 2.03
N MET A 88 7.87 -1.99 1.82
CA MET A 88 7.78 -3.03 2.85
C MET A 88 9.15 -3.67 3.11
N GLN A 89 9.50 -3.89 4.38
CA GLN A 89 10.69 -4.64 4.73
C GLN A 89 10.43 -6.15 4.71
N LYS A 90 11.50 -6.94 4.66
CA LYS A 90 11.44 -8.41 4.67
C LYS A 90 10.65 -8.95 5.88
N SER A 91 10.86 -8.36 7.06
CA SER A 91 10.12 -8.70 8.28
C SER A 91 8.62 -8.47 8.12
N ASP A 92 8.24 -7.34 7.51
CA ASP A 92 6.84 -6.98 7.31
C ASP A 92 6.15 -7.92 6.34
N ILE A 93 6.83 -8.26 5.23
CA ILE A 93 6.34 -9.21 4.24
C ILE A 93 6.15 -10.59 4.87
N THR A 94 7.13 -11.05 5.65
CA THR A 94 7.08 -12.35 6.32
C THR A 94 5.93 -12.42 7.33
N ASN A 95 5.78 -11.39 8.16
CA ASN A 95 4.68 -11.30 9.11
C ASN A 95 3.33 -11.24 8.41
N LYS A 96 3.21 -10.47 7.32
CA LYS A 96 1.98 -10.37 6.53
C LYS A 96 1.59 -11.71 5.92
N ILE A 97 2.53 -12.43 5.30
CA ILE A 97 2.29 -13.78 4.74
C ILE A 97 1.84 -14.73 5.85
N LYS A 98 2.48 -14.69 7.02
CA LYS A 98 2.08 -15.50 8.17
C LYS A 98 0.64 -15.22 8.57
N THR A 99 0.27 -13.95 8.77
CA THR A 99 -1.10 -13.55 9.08
C THR A 99 -2.08 -13.96 7.98
N MET A 100 -1.74 -13.77 6.70
CA MET A 100 -2.62 -14.17 5.61
C MET A 100 -2.88 -15.68 5.58
N ARG A 101 -1.90 -16.51 5.96
CA ARG A 101 -2.08 -17.96 6.08
C ARG A 101 -2.91 -18.34 7.30
N GLU A 102 -2.69 -17.71 8.44
CA GLU A 102 -3.43 -17.96 9.69
C GLU A 102 -4.93 -17.64 9.54
N TRP A 103 -5.24 -16.55 8.84
CA TRP A 103 -6.60 -16.03 8.70
C TRP A 103 -7.23 -16.37 7.35
N LYS A 104 -6.60 -17.27 6.58
CA LYS A 104 -6.92 -17.54 5.18
C LYS A 104 -8.40 -17.90 4.96
N ASP A 105 -8.91 -18.85 5.73
CA ASP A 105 -10.27 -19.36 5.57
C ASP A 105 -11.32 -18.35 6.05
N LEU A 106 -11.03 -17.63 7.15
CA LEU A 106 -11.93 -16.63 7.70
C LEU A 106 -12.09 -15.43 6.76
N LEU A 107 -10.98 -15.02 6.12
CA LEU A 107 -10.92 -13.83 5.28
C LEU A 107 -11.02 -14.14 3.79
N ASN A 108 -11.26 -15.41 3.42
CA ASN A 108 -11.32 -15.89 2.05
C ASN A 108 -10.11 -15.45 1.20
N ILE A 109 -8.92 -15.48 1.80
CA ILE A 109 -7.67 -15.06 1.15
C ILE A 109 -7.28 -16.09 0.10
N GLN A 110 -7.08 -15.63 -1.12
CA GLN A 110 -6.71 -16.51 -2.23
C GLN A 110 -5.23 -16.87 -2.13
N ASN A 111 -4.89 -18.12 -2.49
CA ASN A 111 -3.50 -18.57 -2.54
C ASN A 111 -2.63 -17.69 -3.44
N ASP A 112 -3.21 -17.18 -4.53
CA ASP A 112 -2.52 -16.32 -5.49
C ASP A 112 -2.08 -14.99 -4.88
N GLU A 113 -2.80 -14.47 -3.89
CA GLU A 113 -2.42 -13.24 -3.17
C GLU A 113 -1.20 -13.48 -2.29
N ILE A 114 -1.15 -14.62 -1.60
CA ILE A 114 0.00 -15.05 -0.80
C ILE A 114 1.21 -15.27 -1.71
N ALA A 115 1.01 -16.00 -2.82
CA ALA A 115 2.07 -16.28 -3.79
C ALA A 115 2.65 -15.01 -4.41
N LYS A 116 1.83 -13.97 -4.66
CA LYS A 116 2.33 -12.66 -5.12
C LYS A 116 3.30 -12.04 -4.11
N LEU A 117 2.96 -12.06 -2.82
CA LEU A 117 3.83 -11.53 -1.76
C LEU A 117 5.12 -12.34 -1.57
N GLU A 118 5.08 -13.66 -1.79
CA GLU A 118 6.27 -14.51 -1.71
C GLU A 118 7.30 -14.23 -2.80
N ASN A 119 6.86 -13.70 -3.94
CA ASN A 119 7.71 -13.43 -5.11
C ASN A 119 8.25 -11.98 -5.16
N VAL A 120 8.01 -11.17 -4.13
CA VAL A 120 8.43 -9.77 -4.13
C VAL A 120 9.94 -9.62 -3.90
N LYS A 121 10.52 -8.59 -4.50
CA LYS A 121 11.97 -8.38 -4.53
C LYS A 121 12.46 -7.29 -3.57
N ASN A 122 11.64 -6.95 -2.58
CA ASN A 122 11.88 -5.85 -1.64
C ASN A 122 13.21 -5.95 -0.89
N GLU A 123 13.67 -7.16 -0.58
CA GLU A 123 14.92 -7.37 0.15
C GLU A 123 16.17 -6.85 -0.57
N LEU A 124 16.07 -6.61 -1.88
CA LEU A 124 17.15 -6.05 -2.69
C LEU A 124 17.27 -4.53 -2.57
N TYR A 125 16.35 -3.83 -1.88
CA TYR A 125 16.26 -2.37 -1.92
C TYR A 125 16.19 -1.72 -0.54
N PHE A 126 16.87 -0.59 -0.37
CA PHE A 126 16.89 0.13 0.91
C PHE A 126 15.48 0.57 1.32
N PRO A 127 15.14 0.48 2.62
CA PRO A 127 13.87 0.99 3.12
C PRO A 127 13.72 2.48 2.78
N ILE A 128 12.53 2.86 2.33
CA ILE A 128 12.20 4.24 2.02
C ILE A 128 10.71 4.46 2.26
N SER A 129 10.37 5.67 2.70
CA SER A 129 9.00 6.15 2.67
C SER A 129 8.90 7.53 2.00
N LYS A 130 7.72 7.83 1.48
CA LYS A 130 7.41 9.11 0.85
C LYS A 130 5.99 9.52 1.20
N ILE A 131 5.85 10.68 1.81
CA ILE A 131 4.55 11.29 2.05
C ILE A 131 4.16 12.11 0.82
N ILE A 132 2.91 11.97 0.38
CA ILE A 132 2.33 12.82 -0.66
C ILE A 132 1.01 13.42 -0.16
N GLU A 133 0.78 14.68 -0.55
CA GLU A 133 -0.48 15.37 -0.30
C GLU A 133 -1.41 15.19 -1.52
N LEU A 134 -2.67 14.83 -1.24
CA LEU A 134 -3.65 14.52 -2.28
C LEU A 134 -4.33 15.76 -2.86
N GLY A 135 -4.38 16.85 -2.10
CA GLY A 135 -4.73 18.19 -2.57
C GLY A 135 -6.05 18.32 -3.34
N GLY A 136 -7.04 17.44 -3.11
CA GLY A 136 -8.33 17.45 -3.81
C GLY A 136 -8.24 17.25 -5.33
N ARG A 137 -7.13 16.67 -5.82
CA ARG A 137 -6.90 16.43 -7.24
C ARG A 137 -7.68 15.20 -7.69
N LYS A 138 -8.26 15.23 -8.89
CA LYS A 138 -8.94 14.06 -9.47
C LYS A 138 -8.01 12.85 -9.66
N SER A 139 -6.75 13.11 -10.03
CA SER A 139 -5.75 12.07 -10.25
C SER A 139 -4.37 12.52 -9.81
N ILE A 140 -3.59 11.60 -9.25
CA ILE A 140 -2.23 11.87 -8.79
C ILE A 140 -1.29 10.86 -9.41
N ARG A 141 -0.14 11.35 -9.84
CA ARG A 141 0.98 10.53 -10.29
C ARG A 141 2.19 10.88 -9.45
N THR A 142 2.85 9.86 -8.91
CA THR A 142 4.07 10.02 -8.13
C THR A 142 5.06 8.92 -8.47
N THR A 143 6.34 9.19 -8.20
CA THR A 143 7.42 8.23 -8.33
C THR A 143 8.01 7.95 -6.97
N LEU A 144 8.21 6.67 -6.65
CA LEU A 144 9.02 6.19 -5.54
C LEU A 144 10.36 5.70 -6.11
N GLU A 145 11.40 6.46 -5.79
CA GLU A 145 12.77 6.22 -6.23
C GLU A 145 13.49 5.36 -5.18
N ILE A 146 13.84 4.12 -5.54
CA ILE A 146 14.44 3.17 -4.61
C ILE A 146 15.86 2.79 -5.05
N LYS A 147 16.73 2.48 -4.08
CA LYS A 147 18.15 2.17 -4.29
C LYS A 147 18.43 0.73 -3.89
N THR A 148 19.32 0.05 -4.63
CA THR A 148 19.69 -1.33 -4.31
C THR A 148 20.56 -1.40 -3.05
N GLN A 149 20.31 -2.38 -2.18
CA GLN A 149 21.19 -2.74 -1.07
C GLN A 149 22.36 -3.55 -1.65
N LYS A 150 23.60 -3.07 -1.46
CA LYS A 150 24.81 -3.79 -1.88
C LYS A 150 25.25 -4.79 -0.84
#